data_AF-A0A920DQR4-F1
#
_entry.id   AF-A0A920DQR4-F1
#
_cell.length_a   1.000
_cell.length_b   1.000
_cell.length_c   1.000
_cell.angle_alpha   90.00
_cell.angle_beta   90.00
_cell.angle_gamma   90.00
#
_symmetry.space_group_name_H-M   'P 1'
#
loop_
_entity.id
_entity.type
_entity.pdbx_description
1 polymer ?
#
loop_
_entity_poly.entity_id
_entity_poly.type
_entity_poly.pdbx_seq_one_letter_code
_entity_poly.pdbx_strand_id
1 'polypeptide(L)'
;MLKFLLSSNNSLGEELFKKIQPYTNIKNQKFLPADLAKSNELDFIFFATQHNFSMDLVPDLIEKGTKVIDLSADFRISDTAMWEKAYEDKHRAPELAKKAVYGLPELGREKIKEAKLVAVPGCYPTASILGIIPVIDFVDNKSEIILDVKSGISGAGRNKVEEGLSSEIKDNFKAYSPEFHRHQTEINYF
;
A
#
# COMPACT_ATOMS: atom_id res chain seq x y z
N MET A 1 -9.13 19.41 18.42
CA MET A 1 -9.19 19.51 16.95
C MET A 1 -8.05 18.66 16.40
N LEU A 2 -8.32 17.69 15.52
CA LEU A 2 -7.28 16.90 14.87
C LEU A 2 -6.44 17.81 13.98
N LYS A 3 -5.11 17.77 14.13
CA LYS A 3 -4.17 18.46 13.25
C LYS A 3 -3.68 17.46 12.21
N PHE A 4 -3.75 17.83 10.93
CA PHE A 4 -3.31 16.98 9.84
C PHE A 4 -2.15 17.65 9.11
N LEU A 5 -1.07 16.89 8.89
CA LEU A 5 -0.10 17.18 7.86
C LEU A 5 -0.54 16.42 6.61
N LEU A 6 -0.81 17.14 5.52
CA LEU A 6 -1.13 16.55 4.23
C LEU A 6 -0.01 16.84 3.27
N SER A 7 0.53 15.81 2.62
CA SER A 7 1.58 15.97 1.62
C SER A 7 1.15 15.45 0.26
N SER A 8 1.69 16.03 -0.81
CA SER A 8 1.52 15.55 -2.18
C SER A 8 2.68 16.02 -3.05
N ASN A 9 3.21 15.12 -3.88
CA ASN A 9 4.23 15.47 -4.87
C ASN A 9 3.61 16.16 -6.09
N ASN A 10 2.36 15.82 -6.44
CA ASN A 10 1.71 16.28 -7.68
C ASN A 10 0.73 17.44 -7.45
N SER A 11 0.56 17.91 -6.22
CA SER A 11 -0.38 18.98 -5.88
C SER A 11 0.13 19.91 -4.79
N LEU A 12 1.46 20.04 -4.71
CA LEU A 12 2.13 20.85 -3.70
C LEU A 12 1.60 22.30 -3.72
N GLY A 13 1.18 22.79 -2.55
CA GLY A 13 0.63 24.13 -2.39
C GLY A 13 -0.85 24.28 -2.80
N GLU A 14 -1.43 23.31 -3.52
CA GLU A 14 -2.86 23.29 -3.83
C GLU A 14 -3.70 23.04 -2.57
N GLU A 15 -4.93 23.52 -2.58
CA GLU A 15 -5.87 23.33 -1.47
C GLU A 15 -6.63 22.01 -1.61
N LEU A 16 -6.65 21.21 -0.54
CA LEU A 16 -7.33 19.91 -0.49
C LEU A 16 -8.78 20.01 -0.97
N PHE A 17 -9.55 20.96 -0.43
CA PHE A 17 -10.96 21.14 -0.78
C PHE A 17 -11.15 21.30 -2.28
N LYS A 18 -10.35 22.14 -2.93
CA LYS A 18 -10.44 22.38 -4.38
C LYS A 18 -10.06 21.15 -5.21
N LYS A 19 -9.14 20.33 -4.70
CA LYS A 19 -8.63 19.17 -5.45
C LYS A 19 -9.59 17.98 -5.46
N ILE A 20 -10.31 17.76 -4.36
CA ILE A 20 -11.09 16.54 -4.14
C ILE A 20 -12.53 16.80 -3.70
N GLN A 21 -13.10 17.98 -3.95
CA GLN A 21 -14.56 18.15 -3.86
C GLN A 21 -15.24 17.15 -4.81
N PRO A 22 -16.31 16.44 -4.41
CA PRO A 22 -17.14 16.57 -3.20
C PRO A 22 -16.72 15.70 -2.00
N TYR A 23 -15.57 15.04 -2.03
CA TYR A 23 -15.17 14.00 -1.07
C TYR A 23 -14.66 14.54 0.28
N THR A 24 -14.58 15.87 0.47
CA THR A 24 -14.13 16.48 1.71
C THR A 24 -14.81 17.83 1.97
N ASN A 25 -14.96 18.16 3.26
CA ASN A 25 -15.38 19.48 3.73
C ASN A 25 -14.23 20.26 4.41
N ILE A 26 -13.00 19.72 4.39
CA ILE A 26 -11.84 20.34 5.02
C ILE A 26 -11.31 21.46 4.12
N LYS A 27 -11.56 22.70 4.52
CA LYS A 27 -11.09 23.93 3.85
C LYS A 27 -9.77 24.43 4.43
N ASN A 28 -9.07 25.29 3.69
CA ASN A 28 -7.83 25.96 4.11
C ASN A 28 -6.67 25.01 4.45
N GLN A 29 -6.72 23.75 4.04
CA GLN A 29 -5.62 22.81 4.18
C GLN A 29 -4.92 22.67 2.83
N LYS A 30 -3.60 22.89 2.81
CA LYS A 30 -2.77 22.72 1.62
C LYS A 30 -1.96 21.44 1.68
N PHE A 31 -1.62 20.91 0.52
CA PHE A 31 -0.59 19.88 0.43
C PHE A 31 0.80 20.50 0.63
N LEU A 32 1.59 19.86 1.46
CA LEU A 32 2.93 20.27 1.87
C LEU A 32 4.01 19.30 1.35
N PRO A 33 5.30 19.64 1.41
CA PRO A 33 6.37 18.69 1.12
C PRO A 33 6.36 17.54 2.12
N ALA A 34 6.62 16.32 1.65
CA ALA A 34 6.62 15.12 2.49
C ALA A 34 7.69 15.16 3.59
N ASP A 35 8.84 15.80 3.33
CA ASP A 35 9.94 15.93 4.30
C ASP A 35 9.56 16.69 5.57
N LEU A 36 8.50 17.51 5.54
CA LEU A 36 7.99 18.14 6.75
C LEU A 36 7.47 17.10 7.76
N ALA A 37 7.14 15.88 7.34
CA ALA A 37 6.86 14.79 8.27
C ALA A 37 8.03 14.54 9.22
N LYS A 38 9.28 14.75 8.78
CA LYS A 38 10.47 14.60 9.64
C LYS A 38 10.55 15.72 10.68
N SER A 39 10.11 16.94 10.39
CA SER A 39 10.25 18.07 11.33
C SER A 39 9.05 18.26 12.26
N ASN A 40 8.02 17.42 12.16
CA ASN A 40 6.79 17.53 12.97
C ASN A 40 6.63 16.31 13.87
N GLU A 41 6.07 16.54 15.07
CA GLU A 41 5.64 15.46 15.96
C GLU A 41 4.31 14.90 15.44
N LEU A 42 4.31 13.62 15.05
CA LEU A 42 3.16 12.93 14.49
C LEU A 42 2.82 11.70 15.34
N ASP A 43 1.57 11.58 15.78
CA ASP A 43 1.11 10.36 16.43
C ASP A 43 1.06 9.19 15.44
N PHE A 44 0.56 9.48 14.23
CA PHE A 44 0.36 8.53 13.14
C PHE A 44 0.62 9.16 11.77
N ILE A 45 1.05 8.34 10.81
CA ILE A 45 1.18 8.73 9.40
C ILE A 45 0.72 7.60 8.48
N PHE A 46 0.06 7.98 7.38
CA PHE A 46 -0.35 7.09 6.32
C PHE A 46 0.46 7.38 5.06
N PHE A 47 1.13 6.37 4.51
CA PHE A 47 1.78 6.48 3.21
C PHE A 47 0.87 5.90 2.12
N ALA A 48 0.32 6.79 1.29
CA ALA A 48 -0.40 6.43 0.06
C ALA A 48 0.43 6.80 -1.16
N THR A 49 1.68 6.35 -1.18
CA THR A 49 2.71 6.74 -2.15
C THR A 49 3.02 5.59 -3.09
N GLN A 50 3.79 5.88 -4.15
CA GLN A 50 4.35 4.82 -4.99
C GLN A 50 5.25 3.91 -4.14
N HIS A 51 5.40 2.66 -4.60
CA HIS A 51 6.44 1.79 -4.04
C HIS A 51 7.79 2.48 -4.17
N ASN A 52 8.69 2.18 -3.24
CA ASN A 52 9.98 2.76 -2.92
C ASN A 52 9.96 4.05 -2.08
N PHE A 53 8.90 4.86 -2.11
CA PHE A 53 8.97 6.20 -1.51
C PHE A 53 8.99 6.17 0.03
N SER A 54 8.26 5.23 0.65
CA SER A 54 8.12 5.24 2.11
C SER A 54 9.43 4.83 2.79
N MET A 55 10.27 4.02 2.13
CA MET A 55 11.55 3.54 2.65
C MET A 55 12.51 4.66 3.07
N ASP A 56 12.40 5.85 2.48
CA ASP A 56 13.29 6.99 2.74
C ASP A 56 12.84 7.87 3.92
N LEU A 57 11.59 7.71 4.36
CA LEU A 57 10.99 8.51 5.43
C LEU A 57 10.69 7.69 6.68
N VAL A 58 10.30 6.43 6.51
CA VAL A 58 9.88 5.55 7.61
C VAL A 58 10.96 5.36 8.69
N PRO A 59 12.26 5.21 8.38
CA PRO A 59 13.29 5.09 9.43
C PRO A 59 13.26 6.24 10.45
N ASP A 60 13.30 7.48 9.98
CA ASP A 60 13.32 8.68 10.83
C ASP A 60 12.02 8.83 11.63
N LEU A 61 10.89 8.41 11.06
CA LEU A 61 9.58 8.48 11.71
C LEU A 61 9.43 7.44 12.82
N ILE A 62 9.92 6.22 12.58
CA ILE A 62 9.90 5.15 13.59
C ILE A 62 10.83 5.49 14.76
N GLU A 63 12.00 6.09 14.50
CA GLU A 63 12.92 6.55 15.55
C GLU A 63 12.26 7.59 16.46
N LYS A 64 11.41 8.46 15.91
CA LYS A 64 10.63 9.47 16.65
C LYS A 64 9.43 8.91 17.38
N GLY A 65 9.12 7.63 17.21
CA GLY A 65 7.97 6.99 17.83
C GLY A 65 6.65 7.17 17.07
N THR A 66 6.67 7.77 15.89
CA THR A 66 5.50 7.88 15.01
C THR A 66 5.04 6.48 14.60
N LYS A 67 3.73 6.22 14.69
CA LYS A 67 3.16 4.98 14.15
C LYS A 67 2.91 5.12 12.65
N VAL A 68 3.43 4.19 11.88
CA VAL A 68 3.39 4.20 10.41
C VAL A 68 2.40 3.16 9.89
N ILE A 69 1.52 3.59 9.00
CA ILE A 69 0.65 2.74 8.20
C ILE A 69 1.00 2.95 6.73
N ASP A 70 1.66 1.97 6.11
CA ASP A 70 2.11 2.07 4.73
C ASP A 70 1.19 1.29 3.78
N LEU A 71 0.53 2.00 2.87
CA LEU A 71 -0.33 1.41 1.83
C LEU A 71 0.46 1.04 0.57
N SER A 72 1.71 1.48 0.46
CA SER A 72 2.62 1.02 -0.58
C SER A 72 3.00 -0.45 -0.36
N ALA A 73 3.89 -0.97 -1.22
CA ALA A 73 4.36 -2.34 -1.11
C ALA A 73 5.65 -2.50 -0.29
N ASP A 74 6.22 -1.40 0.20
CA ASP A 74 7.62 -1.33 0.60
C ASP A 74 7.94 -2.27 1.75
N PHE A 75 7.03 -2.40 2.71
CA PHE A 75 7.26 -3.18 3.92
C PHE A 75 6.38 -4.44 4.03
N ARG A 76 5.71 -4.84 2.93
CA ARG A 76 4.77 -5.98 2.97
C ARG A 76 5.47 -7.33 3.11
N ILE A 77 6.66 -7.46 2.54
CA ILE A 77 7.42 -8.72 2.46
C ILE A 77 8.70 -8.55 3.27
N SER A 78 8.89 -9.37 4.31
CA SER A 78 10.08 -9.27 5.14
C SER A 78 11.34 -9.85 4.48
N ASP A 79 11.16 -10.76 3.52
CA ASP A 79 12.23 -11.23 2.66
C ASP A 79 12.53 -10.15 1.61
N THR A 80 13.52 -9.31 1.90
CA THR A 80 13.88 -8.22 1.01
C THR A 80 14.45 -8.70 -0.32
N ALA A 81 15.05 -9.89 -0.41
CA ALA A 81 15.52 -10.40 -1.70
C ALA A 81 14.34 -10.74 -2.63
N MET A 82 13.27 -11.30 -2.05
CA MET A 82 12.01 -11.55 -2.78
C MET A 82 11.35 -10.23 -3.21
N TRP A 83 11.36 -9.22 -2.34
CA TRP A 83 10.86 -7.88 -2.66
C TRP A 83 11.68 -7.24 -3.80
N GLU A 84 13.01 -7.21 -3.69
CA GLU A 84 13.92 -6.60 -4.67
C GLU A 84 13.74 -7.23 -6.06
N LYS A 85 13.56 -8.55 -6.13
CA LYS A 85 13.27 -9.26 -7.37
C LYS A 85 11.92 -8.85 -7.99
N ALA A 86 10.89 -8.65 -7.18
CA ALA A 86 9.53 -8.36 -7.66
C ALA A 86 9.32 -6.89 -8.06
N TYR A 87 10.09 -5.99 -7.44
CA TYR A 87 9.98 -4.54 -7.65
C TYR A 87 11.13 -3.95 -8.48
N GLU A 88 12.15 -4.76 -8.80
CA GLU A 88 13.33 -4.36 -9.58
C GLU A 88 14.05 -3.13 -8.99
N ASP A 89 14.05 -3.02 -7.67
CA ASP A 89 14.65 -1.92 -6.90
C ASP A 89 15.32 -2.49 -5.65
N LYS A 90 16.29 -1.77 -5.08
CA LYS A 90 16.98 -2.16 -3.85
C LYS A 90 16.18 -1.74 -2.63
N HIS A 91 15.97 -2.64 -1.68
CA HIS A 91 15.26 -2.32 -0.45
C HIS A 91 16.16 -1.49 0.47
N ARG A 92 15.73 -0.26 0.81
CA ARG A 92 16.57 0.71 1.57
C ARG A 92 16.43 0.62 3.08
N ALA A 93 15.41 -0.08 3.58
CA ALA A 93 15.16 -0.25 5.01
C ALA A 93 14.92 -1.72 5.45
N PRO A 94 15.83 -2.67 5.13
CA PRO A 94 15.58 -4.11 5.29
C PRO A 94 15.29 -4.54 6.73
N GLU A 95 15.93 -3.90 7.72
CA GLU A 95 15.69 -4.19 9.14
C GLU A 95 14.30 -3.74 9.61
N LEU A 96 13.68 -2.77 8.93
CA LEU A 96 12.30 -2.36 9.19
C LEU A 96 11.31 -3.27 8.48
N ALA A 97 11.61 -3.78 7.28
CA ALA A 97 10.79 -4.79 6.61
C ALA A 97 10.62 -6.05 7.48
N LYS A 98 11.67 -6.47 8.18
CA LYS A 98 11.62 -7.58 9.16
C LYS A 98 10.75 -7.31 10.39
N LYS A 99 10.54 -6.03 10.74
CA LYS A 99 9.78 -5.61 11.92
C LYS A 99 8.35 -5.17 11.57
N ALA A 100 8.07 -4.93 10.30
CA ALA A 100 6.76 -4.54 9.83
C ALA A 100 5.75 -5.67 10.10
N VAL A 101 4.57 -5.28 10.55
CA VAL A 101 3.45 -6.21 10.71
C VAL A 101 2.58 -6.13 9.48
N TYR A 102 2.32 -7.28 8.85
CA TYR A 102 1.38 -7.37 7.75
C TYR A 102 -0.03 -7.04 8.23
N GLY A 103 -0.63 -6.02 7.66
CA GLY A 103 -1.84 -5.37 8.12
C GLY A 103 -3.14 -6.11 7.76
N LEU A 104 -3.15 -7.44 7.77
CA LEU A 104 -4.36 -8.26 7.58
C LEU A 104 -4.90 -8.72 8.95
N PRO A 105 -5.98 -8.12 9.48
CA PRO A 105 -6.45 -8.38 10.83
C PRO A 105 -6.77 -9.85 11.13
N GLU A 106 -7.29 -10.59 10.15
CA GLU A 106 -7.62 -12.01 10.25
C GLU A 106 -6.39 -12.88 10.52
N LEU A 107 -5.20 -12.46 10.07
CA LEU A 107 -3.94 -13.16 10.31
C LEU A 107 -3.15 -12.62 11.51
N GLY A 108 -3.36 -11.34 11.87
CA GLY A 108 -2.40 -10.61 12.69
C GLY A 108 -2.96 -9.60 13.67
N ARG A 109 -4.25 -9.64 14.04
CA ARG A 109 -4.90 -8.60 14.88
C ARG A 109 -4.11 -8.21 16.12
N GLU A 110 -3.61 -9.16 16.90
CA GLU A 110 -2.86 -8.86 18.13
C GLU A 110 -1.51 -8.20 17.83
N LYS A 111 -0.78 -8.68 16.81
CA LYS A 111 0.47 -8.06 16.36
C LYS A 111 0.25 -6.63 15.87
N ILE A 112 -0.87 -6.36 15.19
CA ILE A 112 -1.22 -5.03 14.66
C ILE A 112 -1.42 -4.02 15.80
N LYS A 113 -2.00 -4.42 16.95
CA LYS A 113 -2.22 -3.51 18.09
C LYS A 113 -0.92 -2.95 18.66
N GLU A 114 0.13 -3.75 18.64
CA GLU A 114 1.46 -3.42 19.18
C GLU A 114 2.41 -2.83 18.13
N ALA A 115 2.04 -2.90 16.85
CA ALA A 115 2.90 -2.51 15.75
C ALA A 115 3.19 -1.00 15.72
N LYS A 116 4.46 -0.67 15.46
CA LYS A 116 4.88 0.70 15.08
C LYS A 116 4.85 0.91 13.56
N LEU A 117 5.00 -0.16 12.79
CA LEU A 117 4.98 -0.16 11.33
C LEU A 117 4.01 -1.24 10.86
N VAL A 118 2.91 -0.82 10.24
CA VAL A 118 1.93 -1.71 9.62
C VAL A 118 2.05 -1.56 8.11
N ALA A 119 2.33 -2.67 7.44
CA ALA A 119 2.32 -2.74 5.98
C ALA A 119 0.94 -3.21 5.52
N VAL A 120 0.16 -2.32 4.92
CA VAL A 120 -1.20 -2.63 4.49
C VAL A 120 -1.14 -3.54 3.27
N PRO A 121 -1.84 -4.69 3.29
CA PRO A 121 -1.91 -5.63 2.19
C PRO A 121 -2.34 -5.00 0.86
N GLY A 122 -1.91 -5.60 -0.25
CA GLY A 122 -2.48 -5.31 -1.55
C GLY A 122 -3.96 -5.72 -1.63
N CYS A 123 -4.70 -5.13 -2.58
CA CYS A 123 -6.12 -5.46 -2.77
C CYS A 123 -6.35 -6.92 -3.22
N TYR A 124 -5.60 -7.42 -4.21
CA TYR A 124 -5.69 -8.83 -4.61
C TYR A 124 -5.15 -9.80 -3.57
N PRO A 125 -4.01 -9.54 -2.89
CA PRO A 125 -3.56 -10.34 -1.77
C PRO A 125 -4.62 -10.47 -0.69
N THR A 126 -5.24 -9.35 -0.29
CA THR A 126 -6.34 -9.37 0.70
C THR A 126 -7.46 -10.32 0.28
N ALA A 127 -8.00 -10.15 -0.94
CA ALA A 127 -9.11 -10.97 -1.42
C ALA A 127 -8.72 -12.44 -1.59
N SER A 128 -7.52 -12.70 -2.12
CA SER A 128 -7.05 -14.07 -2.43
C SER A 128 -6.72 -14.83 -1.16
N ILE A 129 -5.92 -14.24 -0.27
CA ILE A 129 -5.50 -14.86 1.00
C ILE A 129 -6.75 -15.17 1.85
N LEU A 130 -7.68 -14.22 2.00
CA LEU A 130 -8.92 -14.47 2.75
C LEU A 130 -9.80 -15.56 2.12
N GLY A 131 -9.81 -15.67 0.79
CA GLY A 131 -10.53 -16.75 0.10
C GLY A 131 -9.88 -18.13 0.24
N ILE A 132 -8.55 -18.16 0.40
CA ILE A 132 -7.75 -19.40 0.44
C ILE A 132 -7.59 -19.93 1.87
N ILE A 133 -7.42 -19.06 2.87
CA ILE A 133 -7.19 -19.43 4.28
C ILE A 133 -8.12 -20.56 4.78
N PRO A 134 -9.44 -20.55 4.51
CA PRO A 134 -10.33 -21.59 5.04
C PRO A 134 -10.11 -22.98 4.44
N VAL A 135 -9.46 -23.08 3.28
CA VAL A 135 -9.33 -24.33 2.52
C VAL A 135 -7.89 -24.81 2.36
N ILE A 136 -6.89 -23.96 2.61
CA ILE A 136 -5.48 -24.24 2.29
C ILE A 136 -4.95 -25.50 2.98
N ASP A 137 -5.37 -25.76 4.21
CA ASP A 137 -4.95 -26.95 4.98
C ASP A 137 -5.50 -28.28 4.41
N PHE A 138 -6.48 -28.21 3.49
CA PHE A 138 -7.05 -29.37 2.80
C PHE A 138 -6.51 -29.53 1.37
N VAL A 139 -5.69 -28.59 0.89
CA VAL A 139 -5.10 -28.62 -0.45
C VAL A 139 -3.73 -29.29 -0.38
N ASP A 140 -3.48 -30.27 -1.26
CA ASP A 140 -2.17 -30.90 -1.37
C ASP A 140 -1.12 -29.84 -1.72
N ASN A 141 0.02 -29.84 -1.04
CA ASN A 141 1.08 -28.83 -1.20
C ASN A 141 1.73 -28.81 -2.59
N LYS A 142 1.48 -29.83 -3.44
CA LYS A 142 1.89 -29.87 -4.85
C LYS A 142 0.83 -29.31 -5.79
N SER A 143 -0.35 -28.97 -5.30
CA SER A 143 -1.43 -28.41 -6.12
C SER A 143 -1.08 -27.00 -6.56
N GLU A 144 -1.44 -26.68 -7.79
CA GLU A 144 -1.42 -25.29 -8.26
C GLU A 144 -2.75 -24.62 -7.90
N ILE A 145 -2.66 -23.43 -7.31
CA ILE A 145 -3.83 -22.58 -7.04
C ILE A 145 -3.91 -21.52 -8.14
N ILE A 146 -4.97 -21.57 -8.92
CA ILE A 146 -5.23 -20.60 -9.99
C ILE A 146 -6.17 -19.52 -9.45
N LEU A 147 -5.69 -18.27 -9.44
CA LEU A 147 -6.46 -17.10 -9.01
C LEU A 147 -6.83 -16.23 -10.20
N ASP A 148 -8.08 -16.37 -10.67
CA ASP A 148 -8.65 -15.48 -11.67
C ASP A 148 -9.45 -14.36 -10.98
N VAL A 149 -8.75 -13.25 -10.70
CA VAL A 149 -9.25 -12.11 -9.94
C VAL A 149 -9.78 -10.99 -10.83
N LYS A 150 -10.89 -10.36 -10.41
CA LYS A 150 -11.55 -9.27 -11.12
C LYS A 150 -11.59 -8.02 -10.25
N SER A 151 -11.34 -6.85 -10.84
CA SER A 151 -11.37 -5.57 -10.13
C SER A 151 -12.00 -4.50 -11.00
N GLY A 152 -12.60 -3.49 -10.35
CA GLY A 152 -12.94 -2.23 -11.00
C GLY A 152 -11.68 -1.41 -11.32
N ILE A 153 -11.86 -0.38 -12.16
CA ILE A 153 -10.76 0.48 -12.65
C ILE A 153 -10.03 1.28 -11.59
N SER A 154 -10.65 1.51 -10.42
CA SER A 154 -10.06 2.31 -9.35
C SER A 154 -8.72 1.73 -8.85
N GLY A 155 -8.53 0.41 -8.97
CA GLY A 155 -7.28 -0.27 -8.64
C GLY A 155 -6.08 0.17 -9.49
N ALA A 156 -6.31 0.73 -10.69
CA ALA A 156 -5.25 1.25 -11.55
C ALA A 156 -4.65 2.58 -11.04
N GLY A 157 -5.34 3.26 -10.12
CA GLY A 157 -4.99 4.59 -9.64
C GLY A 157 -5.44 5.70 -10.60
N ARG A 158 -5.56 6.92 -10.05
CA ARG A 158 -6.16 8.08 -10.75
C ARG A 158 -5.49 8.40 -12.09
N ASN A 159 -4.16 8.48 -12.12
CA ASN A 159 -3.42 8.89 -13.32
C ASN A 159 -3.73 7.97 -14.51
N LYS A 160 -3.63 6.64 -14.34
CA LYS A 160 -3.92 5.69 -15.41
C LYS A 160 -5.37 5.79 -15.90
N VAL A 161 -6.32 6.03 -14.99
CA VAL A 161 -7.74 6.18 -15.32
C VAL A 161 -7.98 7.45 -16.16
N GLU A 162 -7.38 8.57 -15.77
CA GLU A 162 -7.48 9.86 -16.46
C GLU A 162 -6.70 9.88 -17.79
N GLU A 163 -5.60 9.14 -17.91
CA GLU A 163 -4.74 9.06 -19.09
C GLU A 163 -5.32 8.19 -20.23
N GLY A 164 -6.51 7.61 -20.06
CA GLY A 164 -7.26 6.97 -21.15
C GLY A 164 -7.85 5.61 -20.84
N LEU A 165 -7.45 4.96 -19.73
CA LEU A 165 -7.98 3.64 -19.36
C LEU A 165 -9.50 3.64 -19.23
N SER A 166 -10.08 4.73 -18.71
CA SER A 166 -11.54 4.89 -18.58
C SER A 166 -12.27 4.74 -19.92
N SER A 167 -11.71 5.29 -21.00
CA SER A 167 -12.26 5.17 -22.35
C SER A 167 -11.98 3.79 -22.95
N GLU A 168 -10.79 3.23 -22.72
CA GLU A 168 -10.37 1.92 -23.25
C GLU A 168 -11.28 0.78 -22.76
N ILE A 169 -11.66 0.83 -21.48
CA ILE A 169 -12.42 -0.25 -20.83
C ILE A 169 -13.92 0.01 -20.80
N LYS A 170 -14.39 1.15 -21.32
CA LYS A 170 -15.82 1.49 -21.31
C LYS A 170 -16.62 0.37 -22.00
N ASP A 171 -17.63 -0.15 -21.29
CA ASP A 171 -18.48 -1.26 -21.73
C ASP A 171 -17.68 -2.52 -22.13
N ASN A 172 -16.50 -2.70 -21.54
CA ASN A 172 -15.55 -3.75 -21.89
C ASN A 172 -14.97 -4.44 -20.63
N PHE A 173 -14.39 -5.62 -20.82
CA PHE A 173 -13.67 -6.38 -19.81
C PHE A 173 -12.36 -6.91 -20.41
N LYS A 174 -11.23 -6.58 -19.77
CA LYS A 174 -9.89 -6.85 -20.32
C LYS A 174 -8.99 -7.54 -19.29
N ALA A 175 -8.36 -8.64 -19.70
CA ALA A 175 -7.28 -9.25 -18.94
C ALA A 175 -6.03 -8.37 -18.96
N TYR A 176 -5.36 -8.24 -17.82
CA TYR A 176 -4.10 -7.50 -17.70
C TYR A 176 -3.12 -8.25 -16.81
N SER A 177 -1.83 -8.10 -17.11
CA SER A 177 -0.75 -8.79 -16.39
C SER A 177 -0.97 -10.31 -16.17
N PRO A 178 -1.39 -11.07 -17.20
CA PRO A 178 -1.76 -12.49 -17.03
C PRO A 178 -0.56 -13.39 -16.74
N GLU A 179 0.64 -13.02 -17.18
CA GLU A 179 1.87 -13.82 -16.98
C GLU A 179 2.50 -13.57 -15.62
N PHE A 180 2.52 -12.31 -15.17
CA PHE A 180 3.08 -11.91 -13.89
C PHE A 180 2.40 -10.65 -13.37
N HIS A 181 1.93 -10.70 -12.12
CA HIS A 181 1.40 -9.56 -11.40
C HIS A 181 2.17 -9.42 -10.07
N ARG A 182 2.60 -8.21 -9.68
CA ARG A 182 3.44 -8.01 -8.47
C ARG A 182 2.83 -8.57 -7.19
N HIS A 183 1.50 -8.52 -7.06
CA HIS A 183 0.76 -9.15 -5.96
C HIS A 183 0.93 -10.69 -5.86
N GLN A 184 1.34 -11.37 -6.92
CA GLN A 184 1.65 -12.81 -6.88
C GLN A 184 2.79 -13.10 -5.90
N THR A 185 3.81 -12.23 -5.86
CA THR A 185 4.91 -12.33 -4.90
C THR A 185 4.40 -12.23 -3.46
N GLU A 186 3.50 -11.28 -3.18
CA GLU A 186 2.89 -11.10 -1.85
C GLU A 186 2.00 -12.29 -1.47
N ILE A 187 1.19 -12.80 -2.40
CA ILE A 187 0.33 -13.97 -2.17
C ILE A 187 1.15 -15.23 -1.91
N ASN A 188 2.23 -15.47 -2.67
CA ASN A 188 3.07 -16.66 -2.47
C ASN A 188 3.87 -16.61 -1.16
N TYR A 189 4.08 -15.42 -0.61
CA TYR A 189 4.85 -15.24 0.62
C TYR A 189 4.04 -15.55 1.89
N PHE A 190 2.72 -15.31 1.88
CA PHE A 190 1.81 -15.49 3.02
C PHE A 190 0.95 -16.75 2.90
#